data_AF-A0A974T0L7-F1
#
_entry.id   AF-A0A974T0L7-F1
#
_cell.length_a   1.000
_cell.length_b   1.000
_cell.length_c   1.000
_cell.angle_alpha   90.00
_cell.angle_beta   90.00
_cell.angle_gamma   90.00
#
_symmetry.space_group_name_H-M   'P 1'
#
loop_
_entity.id
_entity.type
_entity.pdbx_description
1 polymer ?
#
loop_
_entity_poly.entity_id
_entity_poly.type
_entity_poly.pdbx_seq_one_letter_code
_entity_poly.pdbx_strand_id
1 'polypeptide(L)'
;MVKQGQKRAAKAYPKRAKPLPDPFKVFTHACRFMLADEQVRRKGDGGTSELHEFVWLALPSTVLSAFACELFFKTLMVLEGKLPIETHNLNTLYKRLDNKSKNELDVRWRVSMIDAQLHLDEIERLKGKKLKRNLREALTDCGDAFINTRYYYEDPQKSRYYLTTLPRVLYEFTLNRKPEWDADQNTSRAIASAVRANRPT
;
A
#
# COMPACT_ATOMS: atom_id res chain seq x y z
N MET A 1 1.86 60.99 -16.25
CA MET A 1 0.87 60.23 -17.05
C MET A 1 1.20 58.75 -16.97
N VAL A 2 0.49 57.99 -16.13
CA VAL A 2 0.71 56.54 -15.96
C VAL A 2 -0.31 55.80 -16.82
N LYS A 3 0.15 55.04 -17.82
CA LYS A 3 -0.73 54.22 -18.68
C LYS A 3 -1.22 53.02 -17.87
N GLN A 4 -2.50 53.03 -17.50
CA GLN A 4 -3.19 51.86 -16.96
C GLN A 4 -3.22 50.75 -18.02
N GLY A 5 -2.45 49.69 -17.79
CA GLY A 5 -2.46 48.49 -18.62
C GLY A 5 -3.72 47.66 -18.33
N GLN A 6 -4.62 47.57 -19.30
CA GLN A 6 -5.76 46.66 -19.26
C GLN A 6 -5.27 45.20 -19.24
N LYS A 7 -5.40 44.53 -18.09
CA LYS A 7 -5.22 43.08 -17.98
C LYS A 7 -6.35 42.38 -18.74
N ARG A 8 -6.04 41.83 -19.90
CA ARG A 8 -6.95 40.94 -20.63
C ARG A 8 -7.20 39.70 -19.77
N ALA A 9 -8.44 39.52 -19.33
CA ALA A 9 -8.85 38.30 -18.64
C ALA A 9 -8.65 37.11 -19.58
N ALA A 10 -7.80 36.17 -19.16
CA ALA A 10 -7.60 34.93 -19.91
C ALA A 10 -8.91 34.15 -19.95
N LYS A 11 -9.36 33.81 -21.15
CA LYS A 11 -10.55 33.00 -21.38
C LYS A 11 -10.29 31.61 -20.81
N ALA A 12 -10.87 31.29 -19.64
CA ALA A 12 -10.72 29.98 -19.02
C ALA A 12 -11.52 28.95 -19.85
N TYR A 13 -10.81 28.04 -20.52
CA TYR A 13 -11.45 26.91 -21.18
C TYR A 13 -11.88 25.89 -20.12
N PRO A 14 -13.10 25.31 -20.22
CA PRO A 14 -13.53 24.28 -19.30
C PRO A 14 -12.58 23.08 -19.40
N LYS A 15 -11.95 22.72 -18.28
CA LYS A 15 -11.12 21.51 -18.20
C LYS A 15 -12.02 20.31 -18.46
N ARG A 16 -11.78 19.56 -19.54
CA ARG A 16 -12.45 18.27 -19.79
C ARG A 16 -12.23 17.37 -18.57
N ALA A 17 -13.30 16.72 -18.10
CA ALA A 17 -13.20 15.76 -17.02
C ALA A 17 -12.26 14.61 -17.44
N LYS A 18 -11.33 14.24 -16.56
CA LYS A 18 -10.46 13.07 -16.77
C LYS A 18 -11.34 11.81 -16.72
N PRO A 19 -11.24 10.88 -17.69
CA PRO A 19 -11.96 9.60 -17.62
C PRO A 19 -11.42 8.75 -16.45
N LEU A 20 -12.28 7.89 -15.87
CA LEU A 20 -11.84 6.89 -14.91
C LEU A 20 -10.88 5.90 -15.59
N PRO A 21 -9.75 5.56 -14.97
CA PRO A 21 -8.89 4.50 -15.50
C PRO A 21 -9.59 3.14 -15.38
N ASP A 22 -9.14 2.16 -16.16
CA ASP A 22 -9.59 0.78 -16.05
C ASP A 22 -9.13 0.18 -14.69
N PRO A 23 -10.06 -0.20 -13.80
CA PRO A 23 -9.69 -0.67 -12.46
C PRO A 23 -8.91 -2.00 -12.50
N PHE A 24 -9.12 -2.86 -13.51
CA PHE A 24 -8.39 -4.13 -13.62
C PHE A 24 -6.92 -3.91 -13.96
N LYS A 25 -6.61 -2.90 -14.76
CA LYS A 25 -5.20 -2.51 -15.05
C LYS A 25 -4.51 -1.98 -13.80
N VAL A 26 -5.20 -1.16 -12.99
CA VAL A 26 -4.63 -0.65 -11.73
C VAL A 26 -4.43 -1.81 -10.73
N PHE A 27 -5.40 -2.71 -10.61
CA PHE A 27 -5.30 -3.92 -9.79
C PHE A 27 -4.10 -4.79 -10.18
N THR A 28 -3.96 -5.10 -11.47
CA THR A 28 -2.85 -5.91 -11.99
C THR A 28 -1.50 -5.27 -11.68
N HIS A 29 -1.42 -3.93 -11.75
CA HIS A 29 -0.21 -3.21 -11.38
C HIS A 29 0.11 -3.36 -9.89
N ALA A 30 -0.89 -3.25 -9.01
CA ALA A 30 -0.73 -3.47 -7.57
C ALA A 30 -0.20 -4.88 -7.27
N CYS A 31 -0.76 -5.90 -7.94
CA CYS A 31 -0.33 -7.29 -7.79
C CYS A 31 1.14 -7.49 -8.13
N ARG A 32 1.67 -6.81 -9.17
CA ARG A 32 3.09 -6.91 -9.53
C ARG A 32 4.01 -6.41 -8.42
N PHE A 33 3.67 -5.30 -7.78
CA PHE A 33 4.43 -4.80 -6.64
C PHE A 33 4.34 -5.72 -5.42
N MET A 34 3.14 -6.21 -5.11
CA MET A 34 2.94 -7.16 -4.01
C MET A 34 3.75 -8.46 -4.22
N LEU A 35 3.75 -9.00 -5.44
CA LEU A 35 4.55 -10.19 -5.76
C LEU A 35 6.04 -9.91 -5.68
N ALA A 36 6.51 -8.78 -6.21
CA ALA A 36 7.91 -8.40 -6.11
C ALA A 36 8.35 -8.30 -4.64
N ASP A 37 7.50 -7.73 -3.79
CA ASP A 37 7.69 -7.61 -2.36
C ASP A 37 7.79 -8.99 -1.66
N GLU A 38 6.89 -9.92 -2.00
CA GLU A 38 6.97 -11.31 -1.53
C GLU A 38 8.26 -12.01 -1.95
N GLN A 39 8.73 -11.80 -3.18
CA GLN A 39 9.99 -12.38 -3.66
C GLN A 39 11.22 -11.79 -2.97
N VAL A 40 11.21 -10.49 -2.67
CA VAL A 40 12.27 -9.82 -1.89
C VAL A 40 12.35 -10.44 -0.49
N ARG A 41 11.22 -10.66 0.18
CA ARG A 41 11.20 -11.26 1.52
C ARG A 41 11.69 -12.70 1.56
N ARG A 42 11.28 -13.54 0.60
CA ARG A 42 11.71 -14.95 0.53
C ARG A 42 13.22 -15.15 0.44
N LYS A 43 13.93 -14.23 -0.21
CA LYS A 43 15.40 -14.34 -0.35
C LYS A 43 16.15 -14.13 0.97
N GLY A 44 15.51 -13.51 1.98
CA GLY A 44 16.10 -13.31 3.31
C GLY A 44 16.08 -14.55 4.20
N ASP A 45 15.40 -15.63 3.80
CA ASP A 45 15.29 -16.87 4.59
C ASP A 45 16.48 -17.83 4.35
N GLY A 46 17.50 -17.40 3.58
CA GLY A 46 18.56 -18.24 2.99
C GLY A 46 19.79 -18.56 3.85
N GLY A 47 19.80 -18.22 5.14
CA GLY A 47 20.81 -18.72 6.09
C GLY A 47 22.17 -18.00 6.14
N THR A 48 22.31 -16.80 5.57
CA THR A 48 23.46 -15.93 5.92
C THR A 48 23.07 -15.01 7.09
N SER A 49 24.06 -14.50 7.84
CA SER A 49 23.91 -13.64 9.04
C SER A 49 22.59 -12.84 9.07
N GLU A 50 21.59 -13.37 9.81
CA GLU A 50 20.17 -12.96 9.76
C GLU A 50 19.96 -11.44 9.87
N LEU A 51 20.83 -10.76 10.62
CA LEU A 51 20.68 -9.33 10.87
C LEU A 51 21.06 -8.44 9.66
N HIS A 52 22.03 -8.86 8.85
CA HIS A 52 22.55 -8.01 7.77
C HIS A 52 21.60 -8.04 6.58
N GLU A 53 21.23 -9.22 6.08
CA GLU A 53 20.28 -9.35 4.96
C GLU A 53 18.90 -8.76 5.27
N PHE A 54 18.41 -8.92 6.50
CA PHE A 54 17.15 -8.34 6.95
C PHE A 54 17.13 -6.81 6.77
N VAL A 55 18.23 -6.12 7.12
CA VAL A 55 18.34 -4.67 6.97
C VAL A 55 18.38 -4.25 5.49
N TRP A 56 19.08 -4.99 4.63
CA TRP A 56 19.18 -4.66 3.20
C TRP A 56 17.87 -4.86 2.44
N LEU A 57 17.06 -5.85 2.84
CA LEU A 57 15.81 -6.17 2.16
C LEU A 57 14.60 -5.43 2.76
N ALA A 58 14.69 -4.93 4.00
CA ALA A 58 13.61 -4.19 4.66
C ALA A 58 13.22 -2.90 3.94
N LEU A 59 14.19 -2.09 3.47
CA LEU A 59 13.89 -0.83 2.80
C LEU A 59 13.23 -1.04 1.42
N PRO A 60 13.76 -1.92 0.52
CA PRO A 60 13.07 -2.26 -0.72
C PRO A 60 11.68 -2.85 -0.49
N SER A 61 11.54 -3.78 0.48
CA SER A 61 10.26 -4.39 0.86
C SER A 61 9.24 -3.33 1.29
N THR A 62 9.66 -2.36 2.12
CA THR A 62 8.82 -1.22 2.53
C THR A 62 8.29 -0.42 1.34
N VAL A 63 9.16 -0.10 0.38
CA VAL A 63 8.81 0.66 -0.82
C VAL A 63 7.81 -0.10 -1.69
N LEU A 64 8.07 -1.39 -1.95
CA LEU A 64 7.21 -2.24 -2.77
C LEU A 64 5.84 -2.44 -2.11
N SER A 65 5.82 -2.69 -0.80
CA SER A 65 4.60 -2.81 0.01
C SER A 65 3.77 -1.53 -0.03
N ALA A 66 4.39 -0.37 0.18
CA ALA A 66 3.69 0.92 0.14
C ALA A 66 3.08 1.21 -1.24
N PHE A 67 3.81 0.93 -2.32
CA PHE A 67 3.28 1.08 -3.68
C PHE A 67 2.14 0.13 -3.99
N ALA A 68 2.23 -1.13 -3.54
CA ALA A 68 1.13 -2.08 -3.68
C ALA A 68 -0.12 -1.56 -2.96
N CYS A 69 0.01 -1.09 -1.71
CA CYS A 69 -1.09 -0.47 -0.96
C CYS A 69 -1.69 0.74 -1.69
N GLU A 70 -0.85 1.65 -2.18
CA GLU A 70 -1.30 2.82 -2.96
C GLU A 70 -2.16 2.40 -4.15
N LEU A 71 -1.68 1.44 -4.95
CA LEU A 71 -2.36 1.00 -6.16
C LEU A 71 -3.64 0.22 -5.84
N PHE A 72 -3.67 -0.58 -4.78
CA PHE A 72 -4.91 -1.22 -4.34
C PHE A 72 -5.93 -0.21 -3.83
N PHE A 73 -5.54 0.79 -3.04
CA PHE A 73 -6.47 1.85 -2.64
C PHE A 73 -7.02 2.60 -3.85
N LYS A 74 -6.18 2.92 -4.83
CA LYS A 74 -6.62 3.55 -6.09
C LYS A 74 -7.57 2.64 -6.86
N THR A 75 -7.32 1.33 -6.89
CA THR A 75 -8.24 0.34 -7.49
C THR A 75 -9.62 0.40 -6.82
N LEU A 76 -9.65 0.39 -5.48
CA LEU A 76 -10.90 0.47 -4.72
C LEU A 76 -11.65 1.78 -4.96
N MET A 77 -10.94 2.91 -5.07
CA MET A 77 -11.55 4.19 -5.44
C MET A 77 -12.23 4.13 -6.82
N VAL A 78 -11.58 3.54 -7.82
CA VAL A 78 -12.15 3.40 -9.17
C VAL A 78 -13.38 2.48 -9.15
N LEU A 79 -13.33 1.38 -8.38
CA LEU A 79 -14.48 0.50 -8.17
C LEU A 79 -15.66 1.20 -7.47
N GLU A 80 -15.39 2.24 -6.67
CA GLU A 80 -16.40 3.12 -6.07
C GLU A 80 -16.82 4.29 -6.98
N GLY A 81 -16.38 4.31 -8.24
CA GLY A 81 -16.69 5.37 -9.21
C GLY A 81 -15.94 6.69 -8.97
N LYS A 82 -14.87 6.68 -8.19
CA LYS A 82 -14.07 7.86 -7.84
C LYS A 82 -12.77 7.91 -8.62
N LEU A 83 -12.40 9.12 -9.08
CA LEU A 83 -11.10 9.34 -9.70
C LEU A 83 -9.98 9.17 -8.66
N PRO A 84 -8.94 8.37 -8.96
CA PRO A 84 -7.73 8.32 -8.16
C PRO A 84 -7.11 9.70 -8.00
N ILE A 85 -6.71 10.03 -6.78
CA ILE A 85 -5.99 11.27 -6.49
C ILE A 85 -4.48 11.08 -6.65
N GLU A 86 -3.80 12.14 -7.07
CA GLU A 86 -2.34 12.16 -7.29
C GLU A 86 -1.60 12.36 -5.95
N THR A 87 -1.66 11.36 -5.08
CA THR A 87 -0.90 11.32 -3.82
C THR A 87 -0.41 9.91 -3.52
N HIS A 88 0.67 9.84 -2.73
CA HIS A 88 1.27 8.61 -2.22
C HIS A 88 0.94 8.37 -0.74
N ASN A 89 0.28 9.34 -0.09
CA ASN A 89 -0.04 9.23 1.33
C ASN A 89 -1.20 8.23 1.54
N LEU A 90 -0.89 7.06 2.09
CA LEU A 90 -1.85 5.96 2.24
C LEU A 90 -3.06 6.32 3.12
N ASN A 91 -2.86 7.11 4.18
CA ASN A 91 -3.95 7.60 5.02
C ASN A 91 -4.92 8.48 4.22
N THR A 92 -4.39 9.34 3.35
CA THR A 92 -5.20 10.20 2.47
C THR A 92 -5.99 9.37 1.46
N LEU A 93 -5.39 8.33 0.89
CA LEU A 93 -6.07 7.40 -0.02
C LEU A 93 -7.18 6.62 0.70
N TYR A 94 -6.89 6.07 1.87
CA TYR A 94 -7.88 5.36 2.70
C TYR A 94 -9.06 6.27 3.07
N LYS A 95 -8.83 7.53 3.43
CA LYS A 95 -9.88 8.50 3.75
C LYS A 95 -10.83 8.78 2.57
N ARG A 96 -10.39 8.57 1.33
CA ARG A 96 -11.22 8.73 0.12
C ARG A 96 -12.16 7.57 -0.14
N LEU A 97 -11.96 6.41 0.50
CA LEU A 97 -12.86 5.28 0.39
C LEU A 97 -14.20 5.56 1.09
N ASP A 98 -15.25 4.88 0.63
CA ASP A 98 -16.55 4.90 1.28
C ASP A 98 -16.48 4.33 2.70
N ASN A 99 -17.38 4.80 3.57
CA ASN A 99 -17.43 4.36 4.96
C ASN A 99 -17.63 2.84 5.09
N LYS A 100 -18.44 2.24 4.21
CA LYS A 100 -18.63 0.79 4.15
C LYS A 100 -17.29 0.06 3.92
N SER A 101 -16.53 0.48 2.92
CA SER A 101 -15.24 -0.10 2.57
C SER A 101 -14.21 0.03 3.69
N LYS A 102 -14.15 1.21 4.33
CA LYS A 102 -13.26 1.47 5.47
C LYS A 102 -13.58 0.54 6.65
N ASN A 103 -14.85 0.38 7.00
CA ASN A 103 -15.27 -0.48 8.09
C ASN A 103 -14.93 -1.96 7.82
N GLU A 104 -15.17 -2.45 6.61
CA GLU A 104 -14.83 -3.82 6.23
C GLU A 104 -13.31 -4.06 6.22
N LEU A 105 -12.53 -3.10 5.74
CA LEU A 105 -11.06 -3.16 5.76
C LEU A 105 -10.51 -3.15 7.20
N ASP A 106 -11.05 -2.33 8.09
CA ASP A 106 -10.63 -2.27 9.49
C ASP A 106 -10.87 -3.61 10.22
N VAL A 107 -11.94 -4.32 9.88
CA VAL A 107 -12.20 -5.68 10.40
C VAL A 107 -11.15 -6.66 9.88
N ARG A 108 -10.92 -6.70 8.57
CA ARG A 108 -9.95 -7.63 7.95
C ARG A 108 -8.52 -7.37 8.41
N TRP A 109 -8.13 -6.10 8.53
CA TRP A 109 -6.86 -5.70 9.07
C TRP A 109 -6.68 -6.24 10.49
N ARG A 110 -7.65 -6.03 11.38
CA ARG A 110 -7.59 -6.56 12.75
C ARG A 110 -7.41 -8.08 12.79
N VAL A 111 -8.10 -8.81 11.92
CA VAL A 111 -7.93 -10.28 11.82
C VAL A 111 -6.51 -10.61 11.38
N SER A 112 -5.97 -9.97 10.34
CA SER A 112 -4.60 -10.21 9.88
C SER A 112 -3.51 -9.88 10.91
N MET A 113 -3.82 -9.00 11.86
CA MET A 113 -2.89 -8.62 12.92
C MET A 113 -2.79 -9.68 14.03
N ILE A 114 -3.76 -10.59 14.14
CA ILE A 114 -3.70 -11.71 15.09
C ILE A 114 -2.54 -12.62 14.72
N ASP A 115 -2.41 -12.96 13.44
CA ASP A 115 -1.35 -13.84 12.94
C ASP A 115 0.04 -13.19 13.05
N ALA A 116 0.10 -11.86 12.92
CA ALA A 116 1.33 -11.08 13.03
C ALA A 116 1.70 -10.69 14.48
N GLN A 117 0.87 -11.04 15.47
CA GLN A 117 0.97 -10.49 16.83
C GLN A 117 2.35 -10.72 17.46
N LEU A 118 2.87 -11.95 17.39
CA LEU A 118 4.18 -12.31 17.96
C LEU A 118 5.32 -11.46 17.37
N HIS A 119 5.33 -11.29 16.04
CA HIS A 119 6.35 -10.50 15.35
C HIS A 119 6.26 -9.01 15.71
N LEU A 120 5.05 -8.49 15.82
CA LEU A 120 4.82 -7.09 16.18
C LEU A 120 5.21 -6.80 17.63
N ASP A 121 4.95 -7.73 18.55
CA ASP A 121 5.33 -7.60 19.95
C ASP A 121 6.85 -7.61 20.11
N GLU A 122 7.55 -8.41 19.31
CA GLU A 122 9.02 -8.37 19.24
C GLU A 122 9.53 -7.02 18.72
N ILE A 123 8.91 -6.47 17.67
CA ILE A 123 9.26 -5.12 17.18
C ILE A 123 9.03 -4.07 18.28
N GLU A 124 7.90 -4.12 19.00
CA GLU A 124 7.60 -3.20 20.09
C GLU A 124 8.63 -3.29 21.22
N ARG A 125 9.04 -4.53 21.58
CA ARG A 125 10.07 -4.80 22.58
C ARG A 125 11.42 -4.21 22.17
N LEU A 126 11.84 -4.44 20.92
CA LEU A 126 13.13 -3.96 20.40
C LEU A 126 13.16 -2.43 20.23
N LYS A 127 12.03 -1.81 19.87
CA LYS A 127 11.94 -0.36 19.60
C LYS A 127 11.45 0.47 20.78
N GLY A 128 11.04 -0.16 21.88
CA GLY A 128 10.53 0.48 23.09
C GLY A 128 9.28 1.32 22.87
N LYS A 129 8.49 1.06 21.82
CA LYS A 129 7.30 1.85 21.47
C LYS A 129 6.20 0.96 20.93
N LYS A 130 4.97 1.18 21.42
CA LYS A 130 3.78 0.44 20.97
C LYS A 130 3.39 0.84 19.54
N LEU A 131 3.10 -0.16 18.72
CA LEU A 131 2.58 -0.02 17.37
C LEU A 131 1.07 0.17 17.41
N LYS A 132 0.55 1.00 16.51
CA LYS A 132 -0.90 1.21 16.39
C LYS A 132 -1.53 0.02 15.69
N ARG A 133 -2.51 -0.61 16.34
CA ARG A 133 -3.19 -1.82 15.82
C ARG A 133 -4.45 -1.51 15.00
N ASN A 134 -5.03 -0.31 15.16
CA ASN A 134 -6.10 0.16 14.28
C ASN A 134 -5.54 0.60 12.91
N LEU A 135 -6.19 0.22 11.81
CA LEU A 135 -5.70 0.51 10.46
C LEU A 135 -5.52 2.01 10.21
N ARG A 136 -6.48 2.85 10.60
CA ARG A 136 -6.39 4.32 10.41
C ARG A 136 -5.21 4.91 11.15
N GLU A 137 -4.98 4.49 12.38
CA GLU A 137 -3.84 4.95 13.17
C GLU A 137 -2.52 4.43 12.62
N ALA A 138 -2.47 3.16 12.19
CA ALA A 138 -1.30 2.56 11.56
C ALA A 138 -0.93 3.25 10.24
N LEU A 139 -1.93 3.58 9.41
CA LEU A 139 -1.75 4.38 8.19
C LEU A 139 -1.26 5.80 8.48
N THR A 140 -1.63 6.36 9.63
CA THR A 140 -1.14 7.67 10.07
C THR A 140 0.30 7.57 10.53
N ASP A 141 0.64 6.56 11.33
CA ASP A 141 2.00 6.34 11.85
C ASP A 141 2.99 6.01 10.72
N CYS A 142 2.56 5.22 9.73
CA CYS A 142 3.36 4.86 8.56
C CYS A 142 3.24 5.85 7.39
N GLY A 143 2.49 6.96 7.55
CA GLY A 143 2.15 7.87 6.45
C GLY A 143 3.38 8.51 5.79
N ASP A 144 4.42 8.76 6.58
CA ASP A 144 5.69 9.32 6.14
C ASP A 144 6.78 8.26 5.95
N ALA A 145 6.50 6.99 6.25
CA ALA A 145 7.48 5.92 6.21
C ALA A 145 8.14 5.81 4.83
N PHE A 146 7.34 5.91 3.75
CA PHE A 146 7.86 5.91 2.39
C PHE A 146 8.85 7.07 2.13
N ILE A 147 8.56 8.26 2.64
CA ILE A 147 9.44 9.42 2.51
C ILE A 147 10.71 9.19 3.32
N ASN A 148 10.57 8.77 4.57
CA ASN A 148 11.67 8.55 5.51
C ASN A 148 12.61 7.43 5.05
N THR A 149 12.09 6.38 4.39
CA THR A 149 12.90 5.32 3.80
C THR A 149 13.89 5.83 2.76
N ARG A 150 13.56 6.89 2.00
CA ARG A 150 14.48 7.50 1.03
C ARG A 150 15.66 8.23 1.68
N TYR A 151 15.47 8.67 2.92
CA TYR A 151 16.45 9.39 3.73
C TYR A 151 16.88 8.56 4.94
N TYR A 152 16.85 7.22 4.83
CA TYR A 152 17.18 6.32 5.93
C TYR A 152 18.57 6.59 6.53
N TYR A 153 19.52 7.04 5.69
CA TYR A 153 20.88 7.41 6.10
C TYR A 153 20.95 8.68 6.97
N GLU A 154 19.90 9.51 6.99
CA GLU A 154 19.85 10.72 7.82
C GLU A 154 19.35 10.41 9.24
N ASP A 155 18.32 9.56 9.35
CA ASP A 155 17.74 9.16 10.64
C ASP A 155 17.02 7.80 10.53
N PRO A 156 17.72 6.70 10.85
CA PRO A 156 17.16 5.35 10.82
C PRO A 156 15.94 5.15 11.73
N GLN A 157 15.75 5.99 12.76
CA GLN A 157 14.66 5.85 13.74
C GLN A 157 13.33 6.40 13.22
N LYS A 158 13.35 7.23 12.17
CA LYS A 158 12.17 7.78 11.50
C LYS A 158 11.55 6.83 10.47
N SER A 159 12.30 5.83 10.00
CA SER A 159 11.80 4.84 9.06
C SER A 159 11.11 3.70 9.80
N ARG A 160 9.82 3.87 10.08
CA ARG A 160 8.97 2.86 10.72
C ARG A 160 7.88 2.43 9.77
N TYR A 161 7.93 1.17 9.38
CA TYR A 161 6.92 0.59 8.52
C TYR A 161 6.58 -0.81 8.99
N TYR A 162 5.30 -1.03 9.32
CA TYR A 162 4.80 -2.31 9.80
C TYR A 162 3.47 -2.68 9.13
N LEU A 163 3.21 -2.11 7.96
CA LEU A 163 2.05 -2.42 7.11
C LEU A 163 2.36 -3.53 6.10
N THR A 164 3.31 -4.41 6.39
CA THR A 164 3.79 -5.44 5.45
C THR A 164 2.71 -6.45 5.03
N THR A 165 1.71 -6.68 5.89
CA THR A 165 0.55 -7.55 5.60
C THR A 165 -0.59 -6.83 4.88
N LEU A 166 -0.60 -5.49 4.87
CA LEU A 166 -1.71 -4.70 4.32
C LEU A 166 -1.92 -4.92 2.81
N PRO A 167 -0.89 -5.02 1.95
CA PRO A 167 -1.10 -5.33 0.53
C PRO A 167 -1.95 -6.58 0.32
N ARG A 168 -1.71 -7.62 1.13
CA ARG A 168 -2.43 -8.88 1.05
C ARG A 168 -3.90 -8.73 1.47
N VAL A 169 -4.16 -8.02 2.57
CA VAL A 169 -5.52 -7.70 3.01
C VAL A 169 -6.29 -6.95 1.92
N LEU A 170 -5.63 -5.99 1.27
CA LEU A 170 -6.23 -5.20 0.18
C LEU A 170 -6.47 -6.02 -1.09
N TYR A 171 -5.56 -6.93 -1.44
CA TYR A 171 -5.72 -7.87 -2.55
C TYR A 171 -6.97 -8.73 -2.34
N GLU A 172 -7.09 -9.40 -1.19
CA GLU A 172 -8.22 -10.28 -0.87
C GLU A 172 -9.52 -9.48 -0.80
N PHE A 173 -9.48 -8.28 -0.23
CA PHE A 173 -10.63 -7.39 -0.20
C PHE A 173 -11.11 -7.01 -1.60
N THR A 174 -10.18 -6.72 -2.51
CA THR A 174 -10.49 -6.36 -3.90
C THR A 174 -11.08 -7.55 -4.66
N LEU A 175 -10.49 -8.75 -4.52
CA LEU A 175 -11.03 -9.97 -5.15
C LEU A 175 -12.42 -10.33 -4.65
N ASN A 176 -12.73 -10.10 -3.37
CA ASN A 176 -14.09 -10.32 -2.86
C ASN A 176 -15.14 -9.41 -3.53
N ARG A 177 -14.73 -8.26 -4.08
CA ARG A 177 -15.62 -7.37 -4.87
C ARG A 177 -15.65 -7.72 -6.36
N LYS A 178 -14.61 -8.41 -6.84
CA LYS A 178 -14.36 -8.74 -8.24
C LYS A 178 -13.81 -10.15 -8.38
N PRO A 179 -14.61 -11.18 -8.04
CA PRO A 179 -14.15 -12.57 -8.06
C PRO A 179 -13.74 -13.02 -9.46
N GLU A 180 -14.30 -12.43 -10.51
CA GLU A 180 -13.93 -12.71 -11.90
C GLU A 180 -12.47 -12.39 -12.22
N TRP A 181 -11.80 -11.53 -11.44
CA TRP A 181 -10.39 -11.18 -11.62
C TRP A 181 -9.43 -12.26 -11.13
N ASP A 182 -9.89 -13.19 -10.28
CA ASP A 182 -9.11 -14.35 -9.88
C ASP A 182 -9.02 -15.39 -11.02
N ALA A 183 -10.04 -15.42 -11.89
CA ALA A 183 -10.17 -16.37 -12.98
C ALA A 183 -9.40 -16.00 -14.26
N ASP A 184 -8.77 -14.83 -14.34
CA ASP A 184 -7.99 -14.42 -15.53
C ASP A 184 -6.56 -15.00 -15.45
N GLN A 185 -6.44 -16.27 -15.88
CA GLN A 185 -5.56 -17.26 -15.29
C GLN A 185 -4.05 -17.13 -15.56
N ASN A 186 -3.57 -16.30 -16.47
CA ASN A 186 -2.11 -16.26 -16.72
C ASN A 186 -1.35 -15.45 -15.68
N THR A 187 -1.92 -14.34 -15.21
CA THR A 187 -1.35 -13.57 -14.10
C THR A 187 -1.78 -14.18 -12.77
N SER A 188 -3.05 -14.62 -12.66
CA SER A 188 -3.59 -15.20 -11.44
C SER A 188 -3.06 -16.59 -11.12
N ARG A 189 -2.65 -17.44 -12.08
CA ARG A 189 -1.95 -18.71 -11.75
C ARG A 189 -0.55 -18.47 -11.19
N ALA A 190 0.19 -17.50 -11.73
CA ALA A 190 1.51 -17.14 -11.20
C ALA A 190 1.39 -16.52 -9.80
N ILE A 191 0.39 -15.65 -9.59
CA ILE A 191 0.06 -15.07 -8.28
C ILE A 191 -0.42 -16.17 -7.32
N ALA A 192 -1.45 -16.93 -7.66
CA ALA A 192 -2.06 -17.95 -6.80
C ALA A 192 -1.10 -19.11 -6.48
N SER A 193 -0.20 -19.48 -7.40
CA SER A 193 0.85 -20.46 -7.13
C SER A 193 1.87 -19.91 -6.12
N ALA A 194 2.33 -18.67 -6.29
CA ALA A 194 3.21 -18.02 -5.32
C ALA A 194 2.53 -17.89 -3.94
N VAL A 195 1.25 -17.55 -3.92
CA VAL A 195 0.45 -17.36 -2.71
C VAL A 195 0.13 -18.67 -1.99
N ARG A 196 -0.26 -19.74 -2.69
CA ARG A 196 -0.61 -21.04 -2.07
C ARG A 196 0.63 -21.75 -1.52
N ALA A 197 1.79 -21.58 -2.15
CA ALA A 197 3.05 -22.07 -1.62
C ALA A 197 3.49 -21.40 -0.30
N ASN A 198 2.84 -20.29 0.10
CA ASN A 198 3.19 -19.50 1.28
C ASN A 198 2.24 -19.68 2.48
N ARG A 199 1.33 -20.66 2.47
CA ARG A 199 0.57 -20.98 3.70
C ARG A 199 1.49 -21.77 4.63
N PRO A 200 1.81 -21.29 5.84
CA PRO A 200 2.41 -22.16 6.85
C PRO A 200 1.46 -23.34 7.06
N THR A 201 1.99 -24.55 6.90
CA THR A 201 1.29 -25.80 7.24
C THR A 201 1.10 -25.92 8.73
#